data_AF-A0A7Y3TB76-F1
#
_entry.id   AF-A0A7Y3TB76-F1
#
_cell.length_a   1.000
_cell.length_b   1.000
_cell.length_c   1.000
_cell.angle_alpha   90.00
_cell.angle_beta   90.00
_cell.angle_gamma   90.00
#
_symmetry.space_group_name_H-M   'P 1'
#
loop_
_entity.id
_entity.type
_entity.pdbx_description
1 polymer ?
#
loop_
_entity_poly.entity_id
_entity_poly.type
_entity_poly.pdbx_seq_one_letter_code
_entity_poly.pdbx_strand_id
1 'polypeptide(L)'
;MCRYAMVSYKPHYACFNCRKTFKRRLMNDIERGKKSVLEAKCPQCGDLMANMGLDFESPKKDDLKKWEHLKSLYSVGIAFHSCGCSGPGYIPNSKEKLIEYFEDLKTKYLKNIDFWRMRIEPTTKAEHDKENQRNWANLGTISSNFRKEIVKNQDGIDFWLKKVQEIESKISLIK
;
A
#
# COMPACT_ATOMS: atom_id res chain seq x y z
N MET A 1 -22.90 -1.08 -3.04
CA MET A 1 -23.03 0.38 -2.77
C MET A 1 -21.82 0.80 -1.94
N CYS A 2 -21.10 1.85 -2.34
CA CYS A 2 -19.88 2.29 -1.67
C CYS A 2 -20.20 2.91 -0.30
N ARG A 3 -19.82 2.25 0.80
CA ARG A 3 -20.14 2.71 2.18
C ARG A 3 -19.71 4.15 2.44
N TYR A 4 -18.59 4.57 1.86
CA TYR A 4 -17.97 5.87 2.10
C TYR A 4 -18.34 6.95 1.08
N ALA A 5 -19.13 6.63 0.05
CA ALA A 5 -19.56 7.62 -0.94
C ALA A 5 -20.67 8.55 -0.44
N MET A 6 -21.51 8.08 0.49
CA MET A 6 -22.73 8.79 0.92
C MET A 6 -22.57 9.50 2.26
N VAL A 7 -21.57 9.12 3.06
CA VAL A 7 -21.37 9.63 4.42
C VAL A 7 -19.88 9.91 4.64
N SER A 8 -19.58 11.05 5.27
CA SER A 8 -18.21 11.37 5.66
C SER A 8 -17.82 10.59 6.91
N TYR A 9 -16.97 9.57 6.74
CA TYR A 9 -16.41 8.79 7.85
C TYR A 9 -15.11 9.42 8.34
N LYS A 10 -14.88 9.30 9.65
CA LYS A 10 -13.66 9.81 10.29
C LYS A 10 -12.61 8.69 10.30
N PRO A 11 -11.39 8.94 9.77
CA PRO A 11 -10.30 7.98 9.90
C PRO A 11 -9.97 7.72 11.37
N HIS A 12 -9.66 6.46 11.64
CA HIS A 12 -9.22 6.00 12.94
C HIS A 12 -7.71 6.17 13.04
N TYR A 13 -7.27 6.78 14.14
CA TYR A 13 -5.87 6.94 14.46
C TYR A 13 -5.51 6.09 15.66
N ALA A 14 -4.38 5.40 15.61
CA ALA A 14 -3.88 4.56 16.68
C ALA A 14 -2.61 5.17 17.31
N CYS A 15 -2.57 5.23 18.65
CA CYS A 15 -1.34 5.47 19.39
C CYS A 15 -0.83 4.13 19.92
N PHE A 16 0.30 3.65 19.37
CA PHE A 16 0.88 2.36 19.77
C PHE A 16 1.49 2.40 21.19
N ASN A 17 1.94 3.57 21.66
CA ASN A 17 2.48 3.73 23.01
C ASN A 17 1.37 3.65 24.08
N CYS A 18 0.27 4.36 23.87
CA CYS A 18 -0.87 4.34 24.80
C CYS A 18 -1.84 3.17 24.57
N ARG A 19 -1.74 2.48 23.43
CA ARG A 19 -2.66 1.43 22.98
C ARG A 19 -4.11 1.92 22.98
N LYS A 20 -4.31 3.10 22.38
CA LYS A 20 -5.60 3.79 22.27
C LYS A 20 -5.86 4.26 20.85
N THR A 21 -7.14 4.28 20.51
CA THR A 21 -7.61 4.71 19.20
C THR A 21 -8.50 5.95 19.34
N PHE A 22 -8.29 6.93 18.49
CA PHE A 22 -9.05 8.16 18.47
C PHE A 22 -9.52 8.46 17.04
N LYS A 23 -10.72 9.01 16.90
CA LYS A 23 -11.21 9.54 15.63
C LYS A 23 -10.84 11.02 15.55
N ARG A 24 -10.10 11.41 14.51
CA ARG A 24 -9.80 12.83 14.30
C ARG A 24 -11.06 13.53 13.81
N ARG A 25 -11.36 14.72 14.36
CA ARG A 25 -12.43 15.58 13.86
C ARG A 25 -12.18 15.91 12.39
N LEU A 26 -13.23 15.92 11.57
CA LEU A 26 -13.12 16.32 10.18
C LEU A 26 -12.86 17.83 10.13
N MET A 27 -12.23 18.33 9.06
CA MET A 27 -12.01 19.78 8.92
C MET A 27 -13.31 20.57 8.99
N ASN A 28 -14.40 20.01 8.45
CA ASN A 28 -15.74 20.57 8.53
C ASN A 28 -16.23 20.78 9.98
N ASP A 29 -15.65 20.07 10.96
CA ASP A 29 -15.96 20.19 12.39
C ASP A 29 -15.11 21.27 13.10
N ILE A 30 -14.09 21.85 12.46
CA ILE A 30 -13.12 22.78 13.10
C ILE A 30 -13.16 24.16 12.41
N GLU A 31 -12.80 24.24 11.14
CA GLU A 31 -12.79 25.48 10.33
C GLU A 31 -13.03 25.13 8.86
N ARG A 32 -14.03 25.77 8.22
CA ARG A 32 -14.28 25.62 6.77
C ARG A 32 -13.09 26.17 5.98
N GLY A 33 -12.30 25.29 5.36
CA GLY A 33 -11.42 25.65 4.24
C GLY A 33 -9.91 25.54 4.44
N LYS A 34 -9.39 25.32 5.65
CA LYS A 34 -7.94 25.08 5.83
C LYS A 34 -7.64 23.58 5.85
N LYS A 35 -6.68 23.10 5.06
CA LYS A 35 -6.14 21.74 5.26
C LYS A 35 -5.31 21.76 6.54
N SER A 36 -5.73 21.07 7.61
CA SER A 36 -4.82 20.85 8.74
C SER A 36 -3.74 19.85 8.30
N VAL A 37 -2.57 20.39 7.93
CA VAL A 37 -1.33 19.62 7.69
C VAL A 37 -0.73 19.14 9.02
N LEU A 38 -1.37 19.45 10.15
CA LEU A 38 -0.92 19.07 11.48
C LEU A 38 -0.92 17.55 11.63
N GLU A 39 0.21 17.02 12.08
CA GLU A 39 0.35 15.61 12.44
C GLU A 39 -0.62 15.26 13.59
N ALA A 40 -1.21 14.07 13.55
CA ALA A 40 -2.15 13.65 14.59
C ALA A 40 -1.36 13.25 15.85
N LYS A 41 -1.52 14.02 16.93
CA LYS A 41 -0.92 13.72 18.24
C LYS A 41 -1.90 13.01 19.17
N CYS A 42 -1.38 12.09 19.98
CA CYS A 42 -2.13 11.36 20.97
C CYS A 42 -2.60 12.31 22.08
N PRO A 43 -3.91 12.41 22.38
CA PRO A 43 -4.40 13.25 23.47
C PRO A 43 -3.92 12.85 24.87
N GLN A 44 -3.38 11.63 25.04
CA GLN A 44 -2.89 11.15 26.32
C GLN A 44 -1.39 11.39 26.52
N CYS A 45 -0.54 11.09 25.53
CA CYS A 45 0.92 11.17 25.68
C CYS A 45 1.60 12.18 24.75
N GLY A 46 0.88 12.79 23.82
CA GLY A 46 1.44 13.75 22.86
C GLY A 46 2.17 13.14 21.66
N ASP A 47 2.43 11.83 21.66
CA ASP A 47 3.13 11.14 20.56
C ASP A 47 2.34 11.16 19.25
N LEU A 48 3.07 11.00 18.14
CA LEU A 48 2.45 10.82 16.82
C LEU A 48 1.59 9.57 16.76
N MET A 49 0.43 9.72 16.12
CA MET A 49 -0.52 8.66 15.90
C MET A 49 -0.50 8.16 14.47
N ALA A 50 -0.61 6.84 14.31
CA ALA A 50 -0.74 6.17 13.03
C ALA A 50 -2.15 6.37 12.48
N ASN A 51 -2.27 6.87 11.25
CA ASN A 51 -3.54 6.85 10.52
C ASN A 51 -3.82 5.42 10.05
N MET A 52 -4.74 4.72 10.71
CA MET A 52 -5.04 3.33 10.44
C MET A 52 -6.17 3.14 9.42
N GLY A 53 -6.80 4.22 8.95
CA GLY A 53 -7.85 4.17 7.94
C GLY A 53 -9.28 4.09 8.48
N LEU A 54 -10.22 3.77 7.59
CA LEU A 54 -11.66 3.84 7.87
C LEU A 54 -12.21 2.52 8.43
N ASP A 55 -11.61 1.39 8.04
CA ASP A 55 -12.04 0.05 8.44
C ASP A 55 -11.24 -0.51 9.62
N PHE A 56 -10.51 0.34 10.35
CA PHE A 56 -9.69 -0.10 11.46
C PHE A 56 -10.52 -0.38 12.71
N GLU A 57 -10.46 -1.63 13.17
CA GLU A 57 -10.99 -2.05 14.45
C GLU A 57 -9.85 -2.13 15.49
N SER A 58 -10.01 -1.37 16.57
CA SER A 58 -9.02 -1.33 17.65
C SER A 58 -9.12 -2.59 18.50
N PRO A 59 -8.00 -3.28 18.80
CA PRO A 59 -8.00 -4.35 19.78
C PRO A 59 -8.19 -3.79 21.20
N LYS A 60 -8.44 -4.69 22.16
CA LYS A 60 -8.47 -4.35 23.59
C LYS A 60 -7.10 -3.77 24.01
N LYS A 61 -7.10 -2.83 24.96
CA LYS A 61 -5.90 -2.10 25.38
C LYS A 61 -4.79 -2.99 25.94
N ASP A 62 -5.18 -4.09 26.59
CA ASP A 62 -4.33 -5.08 27.24
C ASP A 62 -3.85 -6.20 26.28
N ASP A 63 -4.36 -6.25 25.05
CA ASP A 63 -3.93 -7.22 24.03
C ASP A 63 -2.60 -6.80 23.39
N LEU A 64 -1.52 -6.92 24.16
CA LEU A 64 -0.17 -6.48 23.77
C LEU A 64 0.28 -7.08 22.44
N LYS A 65 -0.03 -8.35 22.19
CA LYS A 65 0.36 -9.06 20.98
C LYS A 65 -0.30 -8.45 19.74
N LYS A 66 -1.61 -8.14 19.80
CA LYS A 66 -2.29 -7.49 18.67
C LYS A 66 -1.79 -6.07 18.45
N TRP A 67 -1.53 -5.30 19.51
CA TRP A 67 -0.98 -3.95 19.37
C TRP A 67 0.40 -3.93 18.71
N GLU A 68 1.27 -4.88 19.09
CA GLU A 68 2.60 -5.01 18.47
C GLU A 68 2.51 -5.46 17.01
N HIS A 69 1.60 -6.39 16.69
CA HIS A 69 1.33 -6.78 15.31
C HIS A 69 0.83 -5.61 14.46
N LEU A 70 -0.10 -4.80 14.97
CA LEU A 70 -0.59 -3.61 14.26
C LEU A 70 0.51 -2.57 14.03
N LYS A 71 1.40 -2.38 15.01
CA LYS A 71 2.58 -1.53 14.87
C LYS A 71 3.51 -2.03 13.77
N SER A 72 3.70 -3.35 13.69
CA SER A 72 4.51 -4.01 12.65
C SER A 72 3.87 -3.90 11.26
N LEU A 73 2.54 -4.02 11.14
CA LEU A 73 1.84 -3.76 9.89
C LEU A 73 2.00 -2.29 9.45
N TYR A 74 1.85 -1.36 10.38
CA TYR A 74 1.94 0.07 10.07
C TYR A 74 3.36 0.49 9.65
N SER A 75 4.41 -0.06 10.28
CA SER A 75 5.81 0.27 9.95
C SER A 75 6.18 -0.08 8.50
N VAL A 76 5.50 -1.05 7.89
CA VAL A 76 5.67 -1.45 6.49
C VAL A 76 4.60 -0.87 5.55
N GLY A 77 3.80 0.07 6.04
CA GLY A 77 2.80 0.82 5.28
C GLY A 77 1.47 0.09 5.07
N ILE A 78 1.16 -0.95 5.87
CA ILE A 78 -0.14 -1.62 5.82
C ILE A 78 -1.08 -0.98 6.86
N ALA A 79 -2.22 -0.50 6.37
CA ALA A 79 -3.31 0.07 7.16
C ALA A 79 -4.66 -0.31 6.56
N PHE A 80 -5.76 0.01 7.24
CA PHE A 80 -7.12 -0.41 6.94
C PHE A 80 -7.86 0.69 6.16
N HIS A 81 -7.21 1.23 5.13
CA HIS A 81 -7.85 2.14 4.19
C HIS A 81 -8.63 1.32 3.17
N SER A 82 -9.88 1.70 2.92
CA SER A 82 -10.63 1.19 1.77
C SER A 82 -11.59 2.23 1.21
N CYS A 83 -12.11 1.93 0.02
CA CYS A 83 -13.22 2.68 -0.56
C CYS A 83 -14.59 2.27 0.01
N GLY A 84 -14.66 1.27 0.90
CA GLY A 84 -15.93 0.84 1.51
C GLY A 84 -16.82 -0.02 0.61
N CYS A 85 -16.34 -0.44 -0.56
CA CYS A 85 -16.99 -1.44 -1.42
C CYS A 85 -16.57 -2.87 -1.09
N SER A 86 -15.28 -3.08 -0.80
CA SER A 86 -14.67 -4.42 -0.68
C SER A 86 -13.79 -4.56 0.56
N GLY A 87 -13.76 -3.55 1.44
CA GLY A 87 -12.85 -3.50 2.58
C GLY A 87 -11.38 -3.32 2.15
N PRO A 88 -10.43 -3.41 3.10
CA PRO A 88 -9.02 -3.14 2.85
C PRO A 88 -8.27 -4.28 2.13
N GLY A 89 -8.97 -5.35 1.75
CA GLY A 89 -8.37 -6.55 1.16
C GLY A 89 -7.71 -7.45 2.21
N TYR A 90 -6.82 -8.33 1.76
CA TYR A 90 -6.09 -9.24 2.64
C TYR A 90 -5.07 -8.48 3.50
N ILE A 91 -5.15 -8.67 4.82
CA ILE A 91 -4.20 -8.14 5.79
C ILE A 91 -3.64 -9.31 6.60
N PRO A 92 -2.31 -9.52 6.61
CA PRO A 92 -1.69 -10.58 7.39
C PRO A 92 -2.02 -10.47 8.88
N ASN A 93 -2.36 -11.59 9.51
CA ASN A 93 -2.83 -11.63 10.90
C ASN A 93 -1.74 -12.00 11.93
N SER A 94 -0.53 -12.31 11.46
CA SER A 94 0.64 -12.58 12.30
C SER A 94 1.92 -12.08 11.63
N LYS A 95 3.02 -12.00 12.39
CA LYS A 95 4.35 -11.63 11.87
C LYS A 95 4.81 -12.63 10.80
N GLU A 96 4.57 -13.92 11.00
CA GLU A 96 4.94 -15.00 10.08
C GLU A 96 4.17 -14.87 8.76
N LYS A 97 2.85 -14.64 8.84
CA LYS A 97 2.02 -14.41 7.65
C LYS A 97 2.39 -13.12 6.93
N LEU A 98 2.86 -12.10 7.65
CA LEU A 98 3.33 -10.86 7.05
C LEU A 98 4.63 -11.07 6.26
N ILE A 99 5.56 -11.86 6.79
CA ILE A 99 6.79 -12.23 6.07
C ILE A 99 6.44 -13.08 4.84
N GLU A 100 5.60 -14.11 5.00
CA GLU A 100 5.12 -14.96 3.88
C GLU A 100 4.50 -14.13 2.76
N TYR A 101 3.62 -13.18 3.11
CA TYR A 101 3.01 -12.26 2.15
C TYR A 101 4.04 -11.45 1.34
N PHE A 102 5.09 -10.95 2.00
CA PHE A 102 6.13 -10.17 1.32
C PHE A 102 7.08 -11.04 0.50
N GLU A 103 7.41 -12.26 0.93
CA GLU A 103 8.20 -13.20 0.13
C GLU A 103 7.44 -13.64 -1.14
N ASP A 104 6.12 -13.84 -1.04
CA ASP A 104 5.25 -14.10 -2.19
C ASP A 104 5.22 -12.92 -3.17
N LEU A 105 5.13 -11.68 -2.66
CA LEU A 105 5.20 -10.48 -3.49
C LEU A 105 6.55 -10.33 -4.16
N LYS A 106 7.64 -10.53 -3.42
CA LYS A 106 9.01 -10.51 -3.95
C LYS A 106 9.16 -11.52 -5.09
N THR A 107 8.67 -12.74 -4.91
CA THR A 107 8.68 -13.78 -5.94
C THR A 107 7.93 -13.36 -7.20
N LYS A 108 6.76 -12.71 -7.05
CA LYS A 108 6.01 -12.17 -8.19
C LYS A 108 6.75 -11.05 -8.91
N TYR A 109 7.45 -10.19 -8.18
CA TYR A 109 8.23 -9.10 -8.78
C TYR A 109 9.46 -9.63 -9.52
N LEU A 110 10.16 -10.64 -8.97
CA LEU A 110 11.25 -11.32 -9.65
C LEU A 110 10.80 -11.96 -10.97
N LYS A 111 9.63 -12.62 -10.99
CA LYS A 111 9.04 -13.15 -12.24
C LYS A 111 8.77 -12.05 -13.29
N ASN A 112 8.42 -10.84 -12.86
CA ASN A 112 8.27 -9.72 -13.78
C ASN A 112 9.63 -9.27 -14.34
N ILE A 113 10.69 -9.25 -13.53
CA ILE A 113 12.05 -8.98 -14.02
C ILE A 113 12.45 -10.01 -15.08
N ASP A 114 12.18 -11.29 -14.85
CA ASP A 114 12.49 -12.34 -15.82
C ASP A 114 11.76 -12.14 -17.14
N PHE A 115 10.49 -11.71 -17.11
CA PHE A 115 9.75 -11.31 -18.30
C PHE A 115 10.50 -10.24 -19.10
N TRP A 116 10.97 -9.16 -18.46
CA TRP A 116 11.68 -8.08 -19.14
C TRP A 116 13.07 -8.48 -19.64
N ARG A 117 13.74 -9.43 -18.98
CA ARG A 117 15.02 -9.99 -19.44
C ARG A 117 14.87 -10.85 -20.69
N MET A 118 13.78 -11.61 -20.78
CA MET A 118 13.52 -12.53 -21.90
C MET A 118 12.78 -11.87 -23.06
N ARG A 119 12.13 -10.73 -22.83
CA ARG A 119 11.40 -9.99 -23.86
C ARG A 119 12.34 -9.51 -24.96
N ILE A 120 11.93 -9.68 -26.21
CA ILE A 120 12.57 -9.05 -27.36
C ILE A 120 11.79 -7.78 -27.69
N GLU A 121 12.46 -6.62 -27.71
CA GLU A 121 11.81 -5.36 -28.04
C GLU A 121 11.32 -5.37 -29.50
N PRO A 122 10.09 -4.91 -29.78
CA PRO A 122 9.59 -4.86 -31.14
C PRO A 122 10.40 -3.87 -31.96
N THR A 123 10.73 -4.25 -33.20
CA THR A 123 11.49 -3.41 -34.14
C THR A 123 10.58 -2.81 -35.22
N THR A 124 9.43 -3.43 -35.45
CA THR A 124 8.43 -2.96 -36.42
C THR A 124 7.12 -2.57 -35.75
N LYS A 125 6.33 -1.73 -36.43
CA LYS A 125 5.00 -1.33 -35.96
C LYS A 125 4.06 -2.54 -35.79
N ALA A 126 4.10 -3.51 -36.70
CA ALA A 126 3.27 -4.70 -36.61
C ALA A 126 3.61 -5.58 -35.39
N GLU A 127 4.91 -5.69 -35.05
CA GLU A 127 5.36 -6.36 -33.83
C GLU A 127 4.89 -5.63 -32.58
N HIS A 128 5.00 -4.29 -32.58
CA HIS A 128 4.55 -3.44 -31.47
C HIS A 128 3.04 -3.55 -31.25
N ASP A 129 2.24 -3.51 -32.31
CA ASP A 129 0.78 -3.67 -32.23
C ASP A 129 0.38 -5.04 -31.67
N LYS A 130 1.06 -6.11 -32.10
CA LYS A 130 0.84 -7.48 -31.59
C LYS A 130 1.28 -7.63 -30.14
N GLU A 131 2.39 -7.00 -29.75
CA GLU A 131 2.86 -6.98 -28.36
C GLU A 131 1.88 -6.23 -27.46
N ASN A 132 1.42 -5.06 -27.89
CA ASN A 132 0.44 -4.25 -27.17
C ASN A 132 -0.83 -5.02 -26.86
N GLN A 133 -1.22 -5.99 -27.69
CA GLN A 133 -2.38 -6.85 -27.41
C GLN A 133 -2.06 -7.94 -26.39
N ARG A 134 -0.88 -8.56 -26.48
CA ARG A 134 -0.49 -9.73 -25.66
C ARG A 134 -0.02 -9.34 -24.26
N ASN A 135 0.77 -8.28 -24.17
CA ASN A 135 1.54 -7.91 -22.98
C ASN A 135 1.08 -6.57 -22.38
N TRP A 136 -0.14 -6.12 -22.71
CA TRP A 136 -0.65 -4.81 -22.27
C TRP A 136 -0.56 -4.57 -20.76
N ALA A 137 -0.73 -5.62 -19.96
CA ALA A 137 -0.67 -5.52 -18.50
C ALA A 137 0.75 -5.24 -18.01
N ASN A 138 1.76 -5.95 -18.54
CA ASN A 138 3.16 -5.73 -18.19
C ASN A 138 3.62 -4.35 -18.69
N LEU A 139 3.32 -4.01 -19.95
CA LEU A 139 3.71 -2.73 -20.55
C LEU A 139 3.05 -1.54 -19.84
N GLY A 140 1.74 -1.62 -19.60
CA GLY A 140 0.96 -0.59 -18.93
C GLY A 140 1.35 -0.36 -17.47
N THR A 141 2.01 -1.33 -16.84
CA THR A 141 2.58 -1.15 -15.50
C THR A 141 3.77 -0.19 -15.50
N ILE A 142 4.54 -0.17 -16.59
CA ILE A 142 5.75 0.66 -16.70
C ILE A 142 5.44 2.03 -17.28
N SER A 143 4.65 2.07 -18.36
CA SER A 143 4.26 3.32 -19.02
C SER A 143 2.77 3.36 -19.30
N SER A 144 2.11 4.46 -18.92
CA SER A 144 0.73 4.74 -19.30
C SER A 144 0.58 5.03 -20.81
N ASN A 145 1.68 5.40 -21.48
CA ASN A 145 1.72 5.71 -22.91
C ASN A 145 2.24 4.55 -23.76
N PHE A 146 2.34 3.33 -23.21
CA PHE A 146 2.90 2.15 -23.90
C PHE A 146 2.32 1.84 -25.29
N ARG A 147 1.09 2.28 -25.58
CA ARG A 147 0.48 2.13 -26.91
C ARG A 147 1.09 3.04 -27.98
N LYS A 148 1.79 4.10 -27.57
CA LYS A 148 2.36 5.14 -28.45
C LYS A 148 3.89 5.07 -28.52
N GLU A 149 4.52 4.31 -27.63
CA GLU A 149 5.98 4.22 -27.52
C GLU A 149 6.43 2.78 -27.27
N ILE A 150 7.70 2.48 -27.56
CA ILE A 150 8.31 1.20 -27.20
C ILE A 150 8.87 1.34 -25.80
N VAL A 151 8.26 0.64 -24.85
CA VAL A 151 8.80 0.52 -23.48
C VAL A 151 10.12 -0.23 -23.55
N LYS A 152 11.19 0.31 -22.96
CA LYS A 152 12.49 -0.38 -22.93
C LYS A 152 12.51 -1.49 -21.89
N ASN A 153 13.23 -2.57 -22.21
CA ASN A 153 13.44 -3.66 -21.26
C ASN A 153 14.12 -3.17 -19.99
N GLN A 154 15.08 -2.25 -20.12
CA GLN A 154 15.78 -1.68 -18.98
C GLN A 154 14.83 -0.92 -18.05
N ASP A 155 13.90 -0.12 -18.59
CA ASP A 155 12.91 0.60 -17.77
C ASP A 155 12.04 -0.37 -16.95
N GLY A 156 11.64 -1.49 -17.56
CA GLY A 156 10.91 -2.54 -16.89
C GLY A 156 11.73 -3.21 -15.79
N ILE A 157 12.98 -3.57 -16.07
CA ILE A 157 13.90 -4.18 -15.11
C ILE A 157 14.12 -3.24 -13.92
N ASP A 158 14.43 -1.97 -14.16
CA ASP A 158 14.72 -0.97 -13.12
C ASP A 158 13.51 -0.73 -12.23
N PHE A 159 12.31 -0.62 -12.83
CA PHE A 159 11.06 -0.48 -12.08
C PHE A 159 10.84 -1.64 -11.12
N TRP A 160 10.93 -2.88 -11.62
CA TRP A 160 10.66 -4.06 -10.79
C TRP A 160 11.79 -4.34 -9.78
N LEU A 161 13.04 -4.02 -10.12
CA LEU A 161 14.17 -4.11 -9.20
C LEU A 161 14.00 -3.16 -8.02
N LYS A 162 13.57 -1.91 -8.27
CA LYS A 162 13.20 -0.98 -7.19
C LYS A 162 12.08 -1.53 -6.32
N LYS A 163 11.06 -2.16 -6.91
CA LYS A 163 9.97 -2.81 -6.17
C LYS A 163 10.45 -3.97 -5.30
N VAL A 164 11.39 -4.78 -5.79
CA VAL A 164 12.02 -5.85 -4.99
C VAL A 164 12.77 -5.26 -3.79
N GLN A 165 13.58 -4.21 -4.01
CA GLN A 165 14.31 -3.54 -2.92
C GLN A 165 13.38 -2.94 -1.86
N GLU A 166 12.26 -2.35 -2.28
CA GLU A 166 11.21 -1.86 -1.37
C GLU A 166 10.66 -2.99 -0.49
N ILE A 167 10.39 -4.17 -1.07
CA ILE A 167 9.89 -5.34 -0.32
C ILE A 167 10.95 -5.92 0.61
N GLU A 168 12.20 -6.05 0.17
CA GLU A 168 13.30 -6.53 1.01
C GLU A 168 13.52 -5.62 2.23
N SER A 169 13.42 -4.30 2.03
CA SER A 169 13.47 -3.32 3.12
C SER A 169 12.31 -3.47 4.09
N LYS A 170 11.10 -3.81 3.61
CA LYS A 170 9.95 -4.09 4.49
C LYS A 170 10.16 -5.36 5.31
N ILE A 171 10.70 -6.42 4.69
CA ILE A 171 11.00 -7.67 5.38
C ILE A 171 12.05 -7.45 6.48
N SER A 172 13.10 -6.65 6.21
CA SER A 172 14.14 -6.35 7.20
C SER A 172 13.64 -5.52 8.38
N LEU A 173 12.66 -4.62 8.16
CA LEU A 173 12.02 -3.87 9.25
C LEU A 173 11.17 -4.76 10.18
N ILE A 174 10.71 -5.91 9.69
CA ILE A 174 9.88 -6.82 10.47
C ILE A 174 10.74 -7.81 11.25
N LYS A 175 11.79 -8.36 10.63
CA LYS A 175 12.64 -9.41 11.21
C LYS A 175 13.27 -8.95 12.52
#